data_AF-A0A2W7M2B4-F1
#
_entry.id   AF-A0A2W7M2B4-F1
#
_cell.length_a   1.000
_cell.length_b   1.000
_cell.length_c   1.000
_cell.angle_alpha   90.00
_cell.angle_beta   90.00
_cell.angle_gamma   90.00
#
_symmetry.space_group_name_H-M   'P 1'
#
loop_
_entity.id
_entity.type
_entity.pdbx_description
1 polymer ?
#
loop_
_entity_poly.entity_id
_entity_poly.type
_entity_poly.pdbx_seq_one_letter_code
_entity_poly.pdbx_strand_id
1 'polypeptide(L)'
;MEYEFTLKYQLTEDMDVDALIERLGEAGCDDAVVGSGQPGRLALAFAREGGTAREALHSALADVRQVLPDARLIEASPDLVGLTDVAELVGVSRQNMRKLMLTHHRSFPAPVHDGTLSLWHLADILSWMQARGTHTVAQAVHELAIVAMQVNVARAQERVSNGR
;
A
#
# COMPACT_ATOMS: atom_id res chain seq x y z
N MET A 1 -10.13 4.69 14.66
CA MET A 1 -10.59 4.04 13.41
C MET A 1 -9.52 3.03 13.04
N GLU A 2 -9.91 1.88 12.52
CA GLU A 2 -8.97 0.84 12.09
C GLU A 2 -8.61 1.03 10.61
N TYR A 3 -7.34 0.85 10.27
CA TYR A 3 -6.81 0.95 8.92
C TYR A 3 -6.04 -0.32 8.55
N GLU A 4 -6.43 -0.94 7.45
CA GLU A 4 -5.80 -2.15 6.93
C GLU A 4 -4.80 -1.84 5.82
N PHE A 5 -3.52 -2.07 6.07
CA PHE A 5 -2.45 -1.86 5.09
C PHE A 5 -1.36 -2.91 5.20
N THR A 6 -0.53 -3.01 4.17
CA THR A 6 0.60 -3.94 4.17
C THR A 6 1.90 -3.20 3.89
N LEU A 7 2.91 -3.42 4.73
CA LEU A 7 4.27 -2.95 4.52
C LEU A 7 5.13 -4.14 4.07
N LYS A 8 5.77 -4.02 2.91
CA LYS A 8 6.63 -5.06 2.34
C LYS A 8 8.08 -4.61 2.41
N TYR A 9 8.96 -5.47 2.91
CA TYR A 9 10.38 -5.19 3.13
C TYR A 9 11.29 -6.23 2.46
N GLN A 10 12.46 -5.77 2.07
CA GLN A 10 13.62 -6.60 1.77
C GLN A 10 14.47 -6.69 3.05
N LEU A 11 14.71 -7.90 3.51
CA LEU A 11 15.66 -8.19 4.57
C LEU A 11 17.07 -8.29 3.98
N THR A 12 18.07 -7.83 4.74
CA THR A 12 19.49 -7.88 4.37
C THR A 12 20.14 -9.23 4.71
N GLU A 13 19.58 -9.92 5.69
CA GLU A 13 20.06 -11.22 6.19
C GLU A 13 18.86 -12.14 6.42
N ASP A 14 19.11 -13.45 6.41
CA ASP A 14 18.11 -14.43 6.81
C ASP A 14 17.91 -14.31 8.32
N MET A 15 16.67 -14.10 8.73
CA MET A 15 16.29 -13.95 10.13
C MET A 15 15.42 -15.12 10.56
N ASP A 16 15.58 -15.55 11.81
CA ASP A 16 14.62 -16.43 12.45
C ASP A 16 13.27 -15.72 12.57
N VAL A 17 12.26 -16.25 11.88
CA VAL A 17 10.94 -15.63 11.75
C VAL A 17 10.23 -15.63 13.10
N ASP A 18 10.38 -16.67 13.91
CA ASP A 18 9.69 -16.77 15.20
C ASP A 18 10.23 -15.71 16.17
N ALA A 19 11.56 -15.59 16.27
CA ALA A 19 12.20 -14.54 17.06
C ALA A 19 11.89 -13.11 16.54
N LEU A 20 11.72 -12.96 15.22
CA LEU A 20 11.34 -11.67 14.63
C LEU A 20 9.90 -11.29 14.98
N ILE A 21 8.96 -12.24 15.00
CA ILE A 21 7.57 -12.00 15.40
C ILE A 21 7.52 -11.48 16.83
N GLU A 22 8.23 -12.11 17.76
CA GLU A 22 8.28 -11.67 19.16
C GLU A 22 8.80 -10.23 19.28
N ARG A 23 9.93 -9.92 18.62
CA ARG A 23 10.53 -8.58 18.64
C ARG A 23 9.63 -7.52 18.01
N LEU A 24 8.90 -7.85 16.94
CA LEU A 24 7.92 -6.96 16.31
C LEU A 24 6.74 -6.69 17.24
N GLY A 25 6.23 -7.72 17.92
CA GLY A 25 5.17 -7.58 18.92
C GLY A 25 5.60 -6.67 20.08
N GLU A 26 6.79 -6.88 20.64
CA GLU A 26 7.35 -6.02 21.71
C GLU A 26 7.54 -4.56 21.29
N ALA A 27 7.83 -4.32 20.01
CA ALA A 27 7.94 -2.98 19.43
C ALA A 27 6.59 -2.35 19.05
N GLY A 28 5.47 -3.00 19.37
CA GLY A 28 4.12 -2.49 19.11
C GLY A 28 3.56 -2.84 17.73
N CYS A 29 4.07 -3.88 17.07
CA CYS A 29 3.47 -4.44 15.84
C CYS A 29 2.66 -5.72 16.14
N ASP A 30 2.00 -5.79 17.29
CA ASP A 30 1.15 -6.92 17.71
C ASP A 30 -0.18 -6.99 16.93
N ASP A 31 -0.51 -5.93 16.20
CA ASP A 31 -1.64 -5.80 15.29
C ASP A 31 -1.32 -6.18 13.84
N ALA A 32 -0.15 -6.79 13.59
CA ALA A 32 0.30 -7.19 12.27
C ALA A 32 0.42 -8.71 12.10
N VAL A 33 -0.07 -9.22 10.98
CA VAL A 33 0.21 -10.57 10.51
C VAL A 33 1.53 -10.56 9.73
N VAL A 34 2.48 -11.39 10.17
CA VAL A 34 3.79 -11.56 9.53
C VAL A 34 3.74 -12.62 8.43
N GLY A 35 4.18 -12.25 7.23
CA GLY A 35 4.29 -13.15 6.08
C GLY A 35 5.72 -13.22 5.53
N SER A 36 6.28 -14.43 5.47
CA SER A 36 7.62 -14.75 4.96
C SER A 36 7.57 -15.70 3.75
N GLY A 37 6.73 -15.39 2.75
CA GLY A 37 6.47 -16.28 1.61
C GLY A 37 7.59 -16.34 0.55
N GLN A 38 8.60 -15.48 0.63
CA GLN A 38 9.74 -15.46 -0.29
C GLN A 38 11.04 -15.22 0.50
N PRO A 39 12.15 -15.90 0.15
CA PRO A 39 13.44 -15.66 0.78
C PRO A 39 13.85 -14.18 0.73
N GLY A 40 14.29 -13.65 1.88
CA GLY A 40 14.65 -12.23 2.03
C GLY A 40 13.49 -11.24 1.93
N ARG A 41 12.23 -11.69 1.88
CA ARG A 41 11.05 -10.81 1.89
C ARG A 41 10.27 -10.95 3.18
N LEU A 42 9.81 -9.82 3.69
CA LEU A 42 8.89 -9.74 4.81
C LEU A 42 7.68 -8.91 4.39
N ALA A 43 6.49 -9.40 4.65
CA ALA A 43 5.25 -8.64 4.54
C ALA A 43 4.62 -8.54 5.93
N LEU A 44 4.18 -7.34 6.30
CA LEU A 44 3.50 -7.06 7.55
C LEU A 44 2.13 -6.48 7.22
N ALA A 45 1.08 -7.29 7.38
CA ALA A 45 -0.30 -6.89 7.15
C ALA A 45 -0.91 -6.41 8.47
N PHE A 46 -1.07 -5.09 8.59
CA PHE A 46 -1.56 -4.41 9.79
C PHE A 46 -3.08 -4.24 9.77
N ALA A 47 -3.69 -4.32 10.95
CA ALA A 47 -5.01 -3.78 11.27
C ALA A 47 -4.85 -2.70 12.36
N ARG A 48 -4.33 -1.54 11.96
CA ARG A 48 -3.82 -0.52 12.89
C ARG A 48 -4.89 0.49 13.27
N GLU A 49 -5.07 0.72 14.57
CA GLU A 49 -5.88 1.82 15.04
C GLU A 49 -5.14 3.17 14.94
N GLY A 50 -5.85 4.21 14.49
CA GLY A 50 -5.35 5.58 14.47
C GLY A 50 -6.46 6.62 14.38
N GLY A 51 -6.09 7.88 14.63
CA GLY A 51 -6.96 9.04 14.40
C GLY A 51 -7.07 9.38 12.90
N THR A 52 -5.99 9.16 12.16
CA THR A 52 -5.88 9.34 10.70
C THR A 52 -5.13 8.17 10.06
N ALA A 53 -5.30 7.97 8.75
CA ALA A 53 -4.54 6.95 8.01
C ALA A 53 -3.04 7.25 8.05
N ARG A 54 -2.69 8.54 8.09
CA ARG A 54 -1.31 9.03 8.20
C ARG A 54 -0.68 8.58 9.51
N GLU A 55 -1.35 8.82 10.63
CA GLU A 55 -0.86 8.41 11.95
C GLU A 55 -0.65 6.91 12.02
N ALA A 56 -1.66 6.11 11.62
CA ALA A 56 -1.60 4.66 11.67
C ALA A 56 -0.43 4.10 10.83
N LEU A 57 -0.28 4.56 9.59
CA LEU A 57 0.76 4.05 8.70
C LEU A 57 2.16 4.50 9.13
N HIS A 58 2.33 5.77 9.54
CA HIS A 58 3.63 6.26 9.99
C HIS A 58 4.06 5.69 11.35
N SER A 59 3.13 5.41 12.27
CA SER A 59 3.48 4.72 13.52
C SER A 59 3.99 3.31 13.23
N ALA A 60 3.29 2.55 12.37
CA ALA A 60 3.74 1.22 11.97
C ALA A 60 5.12 1.23 11.28
N LEU A 61 5.40 2.23 10.43
CA LEU A 61 6.73 2.41 9.85
C LEU A 61 7.81 2.65 10.93
N ALA A 62 7.50 3.47 11.95
CA ALA A 62 8.43 3.77 13.03
C ALA A 62 8.71 2.54 13.89
N ASP A 63 7.68 1.78 14.25
CA ASP A 63 7.78 0.57 15.07
C ASP A 63 8.62 -0.50 14.35
N VAL A 64 8.35 -0.74 13.07
CA VAL A 64 9.15 -1.68 12.25
C VAL A 64 10.59 -1.22 12.13
N ARG A 65 10.85 0.09 11.99
CA ARG A 65 12.20 0.65 11.87
C ARG A 65 13.05 0.42 13.12
N GLN A 66 12.44 0.37 14.31
CA GLN A 66 13.15 0.07 15.56
C GLN A 66 13.69 -1.37 15.59
N VAL A 67 12.92 -2.31 15.04
CA VAL A 67 13.28 -3.73 15.02
C VAL A 67 14.20 -4.07 13.85
N LEU A 68 13.94 -3.46 12.69
CA LEU A 68 14.57 -3.74 11.41
C LEU A 68 15.19 -2.46 10.79
N PRO A 69 16.23 -1.88 11.41
CA PRO A 69 16.85 -0.64 10.94
C PRO A 69 17.58 -0.77 9.60
N ASP A 70 17.92 -1.97 9.15
CA ASP A 70 18.58 -2.18 7.85
C ASP A 70 17.65 -2.73 6.78
N ALA A 71 16.41 -3.10 7.16
CA ALA A 71 15.43 -3.56 6.20
C ALA A 71 15.00 -2.41 5.28
N ARG A 72 14.94 -2.71 3.98
CA ARG A 72 14.55 -1.75 2.96
C ARG A 72 13.07 -1.91 2.66
N LEU A 73 12.28 -0.87 2.91
CA LEU A 73 10.90 -0.83 2.46
C LEU A 73 10.86 -1.00 0.93
N ILE A 74 10.01 -1.89 0.45
CA ILE A 74 9.74 -2.14 -0.97
C ILE A 74 8.50 -1.37 -1.38
N GLU A 75 7.42 -1.51 -0.60
CA GLU A 75 6.10 -1.01 -0.94
C GLU A 75 5.21 -0.90 0.32
N ALA A 76 4.41 0.15 0.39
CA ALA A 76 3.22 0.24 1.22
C ALA A 76 1.98 0.00 0.32
N SER A 77 1.09 -0.91 0.72
CA SER A 77 -0.17 -1.21 0.03
C SER A 77 -1.36 -0.86 0.92
N PRO A 78 -2.50 -0.39 0.37
CA PRO A 78 -2.83 -0.37 -1.05
C PRO A 78 -2.37 0.91 -1.76
N ASP A 79 -1.66 0.76 -2.89
CA ASP A 79 -1.26 1.88 -3.75
C ASP A 79 -1.23 1.47 -5.22
N LEU A 80 -0.22 0.69 -5.66
CA LEU A 80 -0.12 0.24 -7.04
C LEU A 80 -1.09 -0.91 -7.32
N VAL A 81 -2.09 -0.65 -8.15
CA VAL A 81 -3.22 -1.56 -8.38
C VAL A 81 -3.51 -1.74 -9.87
N GLY A 82 -3.97 -2.93 -10.22
CA GLY A 82 -4.63 -3.21 -11.50
C GLY A 82 -6.14 -2.95 -11.41
N LEU A 83 -6.82 -3.01 -12.57
CA LEU A 83 -8.28 -2.85 -12.62
C LEU A 83 -9.05 -3.94 -11.85
N THR A 84 -8.43 -5.11 -11.62
CA THR A 84 -9.04 -6.18 -10.82
C THR A 84 -9.10 -5.77 -9.36
N ASP A 85 -7.97 -5.33 -8.79
CA ASP A 85 -7.88 -4.95 -7.38
C ASP A 85 -8.80 -3.77 -7.06
N VAL A 86 -8.85 -2.77 -7.97
CA VAL A 86 -9.79 -1.65 -7.83
C VAL A 86 -11.24 -2.14 -7.85
N ALA A 87 -11.57 -3.06 -8.76
CA ALA A 87 -12.93 -3.56 -8.89
C ALA A 87 -13.39 -4.29 -7.61
N GLU A 88 -12.52 -5.10 -7.02
CA GLU A 88 -12.77 -5.77 -5.75
C GLU A 88 -12.99 -4.75 -4.62
N LEU A 89 -12.12 -3.75 -4.52
CA LEU A 89 -12.21 -2.71 -3.49
C LEU A 89 -13.49 -1.88 -3.57
N VAL A 90 -13.96 -1.54 -4.78
CA VAL A 90 -15.16 -0.72 -4.99
C VAL A 90 -16.45 -1.56 -5.16
N GLY A 91 -16.35 -2.89 -5.07
CA GLY A 91 -17.49 -3.81 -5.13
C GLY A 91 -18.14 -3.94 -6.51
N VAL A 92 -17.36 -3.86 -7.59
CA VAL A 92 -17.84 -4.04 -8.98
C VAL A 92 -17.05 -5.13 -9.70
N SER A 93 -17.48 -5.53 -10.90
CA SER A 93 -16.71 -6.48 -11.70
C SER A 93 -15.54 -5.82 -12.42
N ARG A 94 -14.46 -6.57 -12.65
CA ARG A 94 -13.33 -6.12 -13.49
C ARG A 94 -13.79 -5.65 -14.88
N GLN A 95 -14.77 -6.33 -15.48
CA GLN A 95 -15.34 -5.94 -16.77
C GLN A 95 -16.04 -4.57 -16.70
N ASN A 96 -16.72 -4.28 -15.58
CA ASN A 96 -17.32 -2.97 -15.33
C ASN A 96 -16.23 -1.89 -15.27
N MET A 97 -15.17 -2.08 -14.47
CA MET A 97 -14.04 -1.14 -14.41
C MET A 97 -13.37 -0.92 -15.77
N ARG A 98 -13.15 -1.99 -16.54
CA ARG A 98 -12.59 -1.88 -17.90
C ARG A 98 -13.51 -1.08 -18.83
N LYS A 99 -14.82 -1.34 -18.81
CA LYS A 99 -15.80 -0.59 -19.61
C LYS A 99 -15.79 0.89 -19.22
N LEU A 100 -15.72 1.19 -17.92
CA LEU A 100 -15.68 2.54 -17.38
C LEU A 100 -14.44 3.30 -17.86
N MET A 101 -13.26 2.67 -17.78
CA MET A 101 -11.99 3.20 -18.30
C MET A 101 -12.09 3.51 -19.81
N LEU A 102 -12.56 2.56 -20.62
CA LEU A 102 -12.67 2.75 -22.07
C LEU A 102 -13.66 3.85 -22.45
N THR A 103 -14.80 3.90 -21.75
CA THR A 103 -15.84 4.92 -21.97
C THR A 103 -15.33 6.32 -21.62
N HIS A 104 -14.48 6.43 -20.60
CA HIS A 104 -13.97 7.71 -20.09
C HIS A 104 -12.46 7.91 -20.28
N HIS A 105 -11.88 7.29 -21.32
CA HIS A 105 -10.43 7.24 -21.58
C HIS A 105 -9.72 8.60 -21.62
N ARG A 106 -10.44 9.69 -21.91
CA ARG A 106 -9.88 11.06 -21.90
C ARG A 106 -9.65 11.63 -20.51
N SER A 107 -10.38 11.15 -19.52
CA SER A 107 -10.37 11.66 -18.14
C SER A 107 -9.91 10.63 -17.12
N PHE A 108 -9.97 9.35 -17.47
CA PHE A 108 -9.50 8.28 -16.60
C PHE A 108 -8.00 8.48 -16.32
N PRO A 109 -7.52 8.26 -15.08
CA PRO A 109 -6.12 8.47 -14.74
C PRO A 109 -5.16 7.71 -15.66
N ALA A 110 -4.04 8.36 -15.99
CA ALA A 110 -2.97 7.69 -16.72
C ALA A 110 -2.33 6.61 -15.83
N PRO A 111 -2.00 5.43 -16.37
CA PRO A 111 -1.27 4.43 -15.62
C PRO A 111 0.15 4.92 -15.31
N VAL A 112 0.67 4.54 -14.15
CA VAL A 112 2.07 4.77 -13.77
C VAL A 112 3.01 3.79 -14.48
N HIS A 113 2.48 2.64 -14.87
CA HIS A 113 3.17 1.64 -15.67
C HIS A 113 2.20 1.06 -16.67
N ASP A 114 2.61 0.99 -17.94
CA ASP A 114 1.81 0.43 -19.02
C ASP A 114 2.63 -0.65 -19.76
N GLY A 115 2.51 -1.89 -19.28
CA GLY A 115 3.18 -3.07 -19.83
C GLY A 115 2.21 -4.24 -19.99
N THR A 116 2.67 -5.48 -19.77
CA THR A 116 1.78 -6.66 -19.75
C THR A 116 0.66 -6.50 -18.72
N LEU A 117 0.98 -5.87 -17.59
CA LEU A 117 0.03 -5.39 -16.60
C LEU A 117 0.12 -3.87 -16.55
N SER A 118 -1.01 -3.19 -16.73
CA SER A 118 -1.11 -1.76 -16.46
C SER A 118 -1.38 -1.54 -14.97
N LEU A 119 -0.66 -0.60 -14.36
CA LEU A 119 -0.77 -0.26 -12.94
C LEU A 119 -1.09 1.23 -12.78
N TRP A 120 -1.88 1.53 -11.76
CA TRP A 120 -2.24 2.89 -11.36
C TRP A 120 -2.00 3.09 -9.88
N HIS A 121 -1.82 4.33 -9.45
CA HIS A 121 -2.05 4.67 -8.05
C HIS A 121 -3.55 4.58 -7.75
N LEU A 122 -3.90 3.83 -6.72
CA LEU A 122 -5.27 3.66 -6.28
C LEU A 122 -5.89 5.02 -5.93
N ALA A 123 -5.11 5.90 -5.29
CA ALA A 123 -5.54 7.24 -4.92
C ALA A 123 -6.07 8.05 -6.12
N ASP A 124 -5.42 7.94 -7.30
CA ASP A 124 -5.83 8.66 -8.50
C ASP A 124 -7.17 8.15 -9.04
N ILE A 125 -7.35 6.83 -9.07
CA ILE A 125 -8.61 6.22 -9.51
C ILE A 125 -9.75 6.57 -8.55
N LEU A 126 -9.54 6.44 -7.24
CA LEU A 126 -10.57 6.76 -6.24
C LEU A 126 -10.96 8.24 -6.30
N SER A 127 -9.99 9.15 -6.43
CA SER A 127 -10.25 10.59 -6.60
C SER A 127 -11.08 10.88 -7.85
N TRP A 128 -10.74 10.21 -8.96
CA TRP A 128 -11.49 10.33 -10.22
C TRP A 128 -12.93 9.78 -10.10
N MET A 129 -13.13 8.66 -9.39
CA MET A 129 -14.45 8.08 -9.15
C MET A 129 -15.33 8.94 -8.24
N GLN A 130 -14.74 9.52 -7.18
CA GLN A 130 -15.43 10.44 -6.26
C GLN A 130 -15.90 11.71 -6.96
N ALA A 131 -15.03 12.34 -7.78
CA ALA A 131 -15.37 13.55 -8.53
C ALA A 131 -16.56 13.36 -9.48
N ARG A 132 -16.85 12.10 -9.86
CA ARG A 132 -17.97 11.74 -10.74
C ARG A 132 -19.23 11.35 -9.99
N GLY A 133 -19.18 11.20 -8.66
CA GLY A 133 -20.28 10.73 -7.83
C GLY A 133 -20.69 9.27 -8.12
N THR A 134 -19.87 8.50 -8.82
CA THR A 134 -20.25 7.17 -9.32
C THR A 134 -20.24 6.08 -8.25
N HIS A 135 -19.53 6.26 -7.13
CA HIS A 135 -19.44 5.27 -6.05
C HIS A 135 -19.16 5.91 -4.69
N THR A 136 -19.77 5.36 -3.64
CA THR A 136 -19.43 5.68 -2.25
C THR A 136 -18.18 4.91 -1.86
N VAL A 137 -17.00 5.46 -2.16
CA VAL A 137 -15.74 4.95 -1.63
C VAL A 137 -15.65 5.38 -0.17
N ALA A 138 -15.36 4.44 0.74
CA ALA A 138 -15.15 4.78 2.14
C ALA A 138 -13.99 5.80 2.26
N GLN A 139 -14.25 6.93 2.91
CA GLN A 139 -13.28 8.03 3.04
C GLN A 139 -11.94 7.54 3.61
N ALA A 140 -11.98 6.60 4.55
CA ALA A 140 -10.80 5.97 5.16
C ALA A 140 -9.91 5.25 4.15
N VAL A 141 -10.51 4.53 3.19
CA VAL A 141 -9.78 3.78 2.15
C VAL A 141 -9.08 4.74 1.18
N HIS A 142 -9.76 5.84 0.82
CA HIS A 142 -9.17 6.87 -0.03
C HIS A 142 -8.03 7.60 0.67
N GLU A 143 -8.20 7.97 1.94
CA GLU A 143 -7.16 8.57 2.75
C GLU A 143 -5.93 7.66 2.86
N LEU A 144 -6.16 6.37 3.14
CA LEU A 144 -5.09 5.39 3.23
C LEU A 144 -4.33 5.22 1.90
N ALA A 145 -5.05 5.15 0.78
CA ALA A 145 -4.43 5.07 -0.55
C ALA A 145 -3.54 6.29 -0.84
N ILE A 146 -3.97 7.50 -0.43
CA ILE A 146 -3.17 8.72 -0.57
C ILE A 146 -1.88 8.61 0.25
N VAL A 147 -1.96 8.17 1.51
CA VAL A 147 -0.78 8.07 2.40
C VAL A 147 0.18 6.99 1.89
N ALA A 148 -0.33 5.82 1.49
CA ALA A 148 0.49 4.75 0.93
C ALA A 148 1.23 5.20 -0.34
N MET A 149 0.53 5.91 -1.24
CA MET A 149 1.14 6.55 -2.42
C MET A 149 2.26 7.52 -2.03
N GLN A 150 2.03 8.40 -1.05
CA GLN A 150 3.05 9.36 -0.59
C GLN A 150 4.32 8.64 -0.08
N VAL A 151 4.16 7.57 0.69
CA VAL A 151 5.27 6.76 1.19
C VAL A 151 6.03 6.10 0.05
N ASN A 152 5.33 5.51 -0.93
CA ASN A 152 5.97 4.86 -2.07
C ASN A 152 6.71 5.85 -2.98
N VAL A 153 6.14 7.03 -3.21
CA VAL A 153 6.77 8.11 -3.98
C VAL A 153 8.00 8.66 -3.26
N ALA A 154 7.90 8.94 -1.95
CA ALA A 154 9.02 9.42 -1.14
C ALA A 154 10.20 8.42 -1.19
N ARG A 155 9.91 7.13 -0.97
CA ARG A 155 10.89 6.05 -1.09
C ARG A 155 11.54 5.99 -2.48
N ALA A 156 10.76 6.21 -3.55
CA ALA A 156 11.29 6.22 -4.91
C ALA A 156 12.21 7.44 -5.16
N GLN A 157 11.86 8.60 -4.60
CA GLN A 157 12.69 9.82 -4.65
C GLN A 157 14.00 9.66 -3.89
N GLU A 158 13.96 9.08 -2.68
CA GLU A 158 15.17 8.76 -1.89
C GLU A 158 16.12 7.83 -2.67
N ARG A 159 15.58 6.81 -3.34
CA ARG A 159 16.38 5.90 -4.18
C ARG A 159 17.11 6.65 -5.31
N VAL A 160 16.47 7.63 -5.93
CA VAL A 160 17.09 8.44 -6.99
C VAL A 160 18.13 9.39 -6.41
N SER A 161 17.87 9.94 -5.23
CA SER A 161 18.78 10.87 -4.54
C SER A 161 20.04 10.18 -4.05
N ASN A 162 19.91 8.98 -3.47
CA ASN A 162 21.03 8.15 -2.99
C ASN A 162 21.81 7.44 -4.12
N GLY A 163 21.29 7.48 -5.35
CA GLY A 163 21.95 6.96 -6.55
C GLY A 163 22.76 8.00 -7.32
N ARG A 164 22.84 9.24 -6.82
CA ARG A 164 23.74 10.30 -7.29
C ARG A 164 24.92 10.44 -6.35
#